data_AF-A0A0T6B188-F1
#
_entry.id   AF-A0A0T6B188-F1
#
_cell.length_a   1.000
_cell.length_b   1.000
_cell.length_c   1.000
_cell.angle_alpha   90.00
_cell.angle_beta   90.00
_cell.angle_gamma   90.00
#
_symmetry.space_group_name_H-M   'P 1'
#
loop_
_entity.id
_entity.type
_entity.pdbx_description
1 polymer ?
#
loop_
_entity_poly.entity_id
_entity_poly.type
_entity_poly.pdbx_seq_one_letter_code
_entity_poly.pdbx_strand_id
1 'polypeptide(L)'
;PGAVKFTKMANEEHVVDENNAETNNENKKIRDTVLDNFRRITHNNEKIRLKSSIALLKHIFDNKDTENGKDELQYALGRLIRGLAASKNVSKIGFYTFLVALFNAIDDINLPDIFEHVKTKLHHSNSISKSENADIFSGHILLYGALIRSNLFEKASIDEKKYIIEQLLIAGKKRNYLYLSCTAFISELCEKV
;
A
#
# COMPACT_ATOMS: atom_id res chain seq x y z
N PRO A 1 -13.74 -31.99 72.12
CA PRO A 1 -15.07 -31.99 71.45
C PRO A 1 -15.37 -30.61 70.83
N GLY A 2 -15.39 -30.54 69.49
CA GLY A 2 -16.17 -29.58 68.71
C GLY A 2 -15.65 -28.14 68.59
N ALA A 3 -14.71 -27.89 67.67
CA ALA A 3 -14.56 -26.57 67.06
C ALA A 3 -15.32 -26.57 65.73
N VAL A 4 -16.46 -25.87 65.70
CA VAL A 4 -17.24 -25.59 64.49
C VAL A 4 -16.68 -24.33 63.84
N LYS A 5 -16.22 -24.43 62.59
CA LYS A 5 -16.12 -23.30 61.66
C LYS A 5 -16.63 -23.75 60.28
N PHE A 6 -17.87 -23.42 60.00
CA PHE A 6 -18.31 -23.17 58.63
C PHE A 6 -17.75 -21.82 58.19
N THR A 7 -17.37 -21.65 56.93
CA THR A 7 -18.05 -20.75 55.97
C THR A 7 -17.39 -20.84 54.57
N LYS A 8 -18.19 -21.33 53.60
CA LYS A 8 -18.28 -21.04 52.15
C LYS A 8 -17.02 -20.88 51.29
N MET A 9 -16.78 -21.86 50.42
CA MET A 9 -16.21 -21.65 49.08
C MET A 9 -17.35 -21.21 48.13
N ALA A 10 -17.20 -20.07 47.47
CA ALA A 10 -17.94 -19.72 46.27
C ALA A 10 -17.07 -20.12 45.07
N ASN A 11 -17.60 -20.99 44.22
CA ASN A 11 -17.07 -21.21 42.87
C ASN A 11 -17.40 -19.97 42.04
N GLU A 12 -16.39 -19.20 41.64
CA GLU A 12 -16.49 -18.33 40.48
C GLU A 12 -16.30 -19.19 39.24
N GLU A 13 -17.41 -19.48 38.54
CA GLU A 13 -17.37 -20.00 37.18
C GLU A 13 -16.73 -18.94 36.28
N HIS A 14 -15.51 -19.21 35.83
CA HIS A 14 -14.82 -18.43 34.83
C HIS A 14 -15.48 -18.72 33.47
N VAL A 15 -16.54 -17.98 33.14
CA VAL A 15 -17.11 -17.98 31.78
C VAL A 15 -16.07 -17.33 30.87
N VAL A 16 -15.33 -18.17 30.15
CA VAL A 16 -14.44 -17.72 29.08
C VAL A 16 -15.34 -17.26 27.93
N ASP A 17 -15.25 -15.98 27.61
CA ASP A 17 -16.02 -15.30 26.56
C ASP A 17 -15.62 -15.88 25.17
N GLU A 18 -16.26 -16.99 24.77
CA GLU A 18 -16.02 -17.70 23.48
C GLU A 18 -16.14 -16.75 22.27
N ASN A 19 -17.02 -15.75 22.36
CA ASN A 19 -17.24 -14.73 21.33
C ASN A 19 -15.99 -13.89 21.02
N ASN A 20 -15.13 -13.65 22.03
CA ASN A 20 -13.94 -12.82 21.87
C ASN A 20 -12.78 -13.63 21.26
N ALA A 21 -12.74 -14.94 21.48
CA ALA A 21 -11.73 -15.84 20.90
C ALA A 21 -11.96 -16.08 19.40
N GLU A 22 -13.22 -16.27 18.98
CA GLU A 22 -13.57 -16.46 17.56
C GLU A 22 -13.30 -15.20 16.73
N THR A 23 -13.75 -14.03 17.21
CA THR A 23 -13.51 -12.73 16.57
C THR A 23 -12.00 -12.44 16.41
N ASN A 24 -11.19 -12.80 17.41
CA ASN A 24 -9.73 -12.63 17.33
C ASN A 24 -9.05 -13.60 16.35
N ASN A 25 -9.58 -14.82 16.19
CA ASN A 25 -9.03 -15.83 15.29
C ASN A 25 -9.37 -15.53 13.82
N GLU A 26 -10.59 -15.05 13.54
CA GLU A 26 -10.99 -14.61 12.19
C GLU A 26 -10.20 -13.38 11.74
N ASN A 27 -10.06 -12.37 12.59
CA ASN A 27 -9.24 -11.18 12.31
C ASN A 27 -7.78 -11.54 12.05
N LYS A 28 -7.22 -12.51 12.78
CA LYS A 28 -5.87 -13.02 12.55
C LYS A 28 -5.74 -13.70 11.18
N LYS A 29 -6.69 -14.56 10.82
CA LYS A 29 -6.72 -15.27 9.54
C LYS A 29 -6.84 -14.32 8.34
N ILE A 30 -7.64 -13.25 8.47
CA ILE A 30 -7.78 -12.21 7.46
C ILE A 30 -6.44 -11.46 7.29
N ARG A 31 -5.81 -11.01 8.38
CA ARG A 31 -4.49 -10.36 8.34
C ARG A 31 -3.42 -11.23 7.70
N ASP A 32 -3.39 -12.52 8.03
CA ASP A 32 -2.46 -13.48 7.43
C ASP A 32 -2.69 -13.62 5.92
N THR A 33 -3.95 -13.56 5.48
CA THR A 33 -4.33 -13.62 4.05
C THR A 33 -3.92 -12.34 3.30
N VAL A 34 -4.09 -11.16 3.91
CA VAL A 34 -3.67 -9.87 3.33
C VAL A 34 -2.14 -9.81 3.17
N LEU A 35 -1.40 -10.19 4.21
CA LEU A 35 0.05 -10.23 4.19
C LEU A 35 0.61 -11.26 3.20
N ASP A 36 -0.01 -12.43 3.08
CA ASP A 36 0.36 -13.45 2.09
C ASP A 36 0.16 -12.92 0.66
N ASN A 37 -0.94 -12.23 0.39
CA ASN A 37 -1.16 -11.60 -0.91
C ASN A 37 -0.08 -10.57 -1.23
N PHE A 38 0.33 -9.72 -0.29
CA PHE A 38 1.45 -8.78 -0.50
C PHE A 38 2.77 -9.46 -0.82
N ARG A 39 3.02 -10.66 -0.28
CA ARG A 39 4.20 -11.45 -0.67
C ARG A 39 4.05 -11.93 -2.11
N ARG A 40 2.88 -12.44 -2.47
CA ARG A 40 2.60 -13.03 -3.79
C ARG A 40 2.52 -12.03 -4.94
N ILE A 41 2.10 -10.78 -4.71
CA ILE A 41 2.15 -9.75 -5.76
C ILE A 41 3.57 -9.48 -6.23
N THR A 42 4.60 -9.85 -5.46
CA THR A 42 6.02 -9.71 -5.85
C THR A 42 6.63 -11.00 -6.40
N HIS A 43 5.82 -12.03 -6.68
CA HIS A 43 6.28 -13.32 -7.17
C HIS A 43 6.83 -13.24 -8.61
N ASN A 44 7.81 -14.07 -8.97
CA ASN A 44 8.38 -14.12 -10.33
C ASN A 44 7.37 -14.54 -11.40
N ASN A 45 6.36 -15.30 -11.02
CA ASN A 45 5.29 -15.76 -11.91
C ASN A 45 4.17 -14.72 -12.02
N GLU A 46 3.94 -14.21 -13.21
CA GLU A 46 2.92 -13.20 -13.50
C GLU A 46 1.50 -13.64 -13.13
N LYS A 47 1.11 -14.88 -13.41
CA LYS A 47 -0.22 -15.40 -13.07
C LYS A 47 -0.45 -15.38 -11.55
N ILE A 48 0.59 -15.68 -10.77
CA ILE A 48 0.53 -15.59 -9.30
C ILE A 48 0.38 -14.15 -8.87
N ARG A 49 1.15 -13.21 -9.46
CA ARG A 49 1.02 -11.79 -9.15
C ARG A 49 -0.40 -11.29 -9.42
N LEU A 50 -0.92 -11.50 -10.63
CA LEU A 50 -2.25 -11.04 -11.03
C LEU A 50 -3.35 -11.64 -10.15
N LYS A 51 -3.31 -12.95 -9.89
CA LYS A 51 -4.30 -13.61 -9.03
C LYS A 51 -4.32 -13.01 -7.61
N SER A 52 -3.15 -12.77 -7.03
CA SER A 52 -3.05 -12.17 -5.69
C SER A 52 -3.41 -10.69 -5.68
N SER A 53 -3.07 -9.93 -6.73
CA SER A 53 -3.49 -8.53 -6.87
C SER A 53 -5.02 -8.42 -6.94
N ILE A 54 -5.68 -9.28 -7.73
CA ILE A 54 -7.16 -9.28 -7.84
C ILE A 54 -7.79 -9.67 -6.51
N ALA A 55 -7.28 -10.73 -5.85
CA ALA A 55 -7.82 -11.17 -4.56
C ALA A 55 -7.72 -10.08 -3.48
N LEU A 56 -6.56 -9.40 -3.41
CA LEU A 56 -6.34 -8.33 -2.46
C LEU A 56 -7.13 -7.07 -2.82
N LEU A 57 -7.22 -6.71 -4.09
CA LEU A 57 -8.05 -5.59 -4.54
C LEU A 57 -9.51 -5.80 -4.15
N LYS A 58 -10.05 -6.99 -4.41
CA LYS A 58 -11.41 -7.36 -4.05
C LYS A 58 -11.61 -7.24 -2.53
N HIS A 59 -10.69 -7.77 -1.74
CA HIS A 59 -10.79 -7.68 -0.28
C HIS A 59 -10.83 -6.23 0.22
N ILE A 60 -9.93 -5.37 -0.27
CA ILE A 60 -9.93 -3.94 0.11
C ILE A 60 -11.21 -3.25 -0.35
N PHE A 61 -11.64 -3.51 -1.59
CA PHE A 61 -12.86 -2.90 -2.15
C PHE A 61 -14.12 -3.30 -1.37
N ASP A 62 -14.27 -4.60 -1.05
CA ASP A 62 -15.43 -5.12 -0.33
C ASP A 62 -15.52 -4.57 1.12
N ASN A 63 -14.39 -4.11 1.69
CA ASN A 63 -14.33 -3.62 3.08
C ASN A 63 -14.15 -2.09 3.19
N LYS A 64 -14.07 -1.35 2.08
CA LYS A 64 -13.65 0.07 2.05
C LYS A 64 -14.45 1.01 2.96
N ASP A 65 -15.73 0.69 3.18
CA ASP A 65 -16.66 1.52 3.96
C ASP A 65 -16.62 1.21 5.47
N THR A 66 -15.93 0.15 5.88
CA THR A 66 -15.74 -0.23 7.28
C THR A 66 -14.58 0.54 7.92
N GLU A 67 -14.59 0.74 9.23
CA GLU A 67 -13.48 1.38 9.96
C GLU A 67 -12.16 0.60 9.77
N ASN A 68 -12.21 -0.73 9.95
CA ASN A 68 -11.07 -1.61 9.69
C ASN A 68 -10.57 -1.52 8.24
N GLY A 69 -11.48 -1.43 7.26
CA GLY A 69 -11.11 -1.34 5.85
C GLY A 69 -10.42 -0.03 5.47
N LYS A 70 -10.74 1.09 6.14
CA LYS A 70 -10.01 2.35 5.96
C LYS A 70 -8.56 2.23 6.46
N ASP A 71 -8.36 1.62 7.62
CA ASP A 71 -7.02 1.36 8.15
C ASP A 71 -6.22 0.40 7.26
N GLU A 72 -6.88 -0.65 6.75
CA GLU A 72 -6.27 -1.59 5.80
C GLU A 72 -5.90 -0.93 4.48
N LEU A 73 -6.73 -0.02 3.96
CA LEU A 73 -6.42 0.77 2.77
C LEU A 73 -5.19 1.66 2.99
N GLN A 74 -5.13 2.38 4.12
CA GLN A 74 -3.97 3.23 4.45
C GLN A 74 -2.70 2.39 4.63
N TYR A 75 -2.80 1.23 5.27
CA TYR A 75 -1.71 0.27 5.37
C TYR A 75 -1.25 -0.20 3.98
N ALA A 76 -2.19 -0.57 3.12
CA ALA A 76 -1.92 -1.05 1.77
C ALA A 76 -1.23 0.02 0.93
N LEU A 77 -1.72 1.27 0.95
CA LEU A 77 -1.09 2.41 0.28
C LEU A 77 0.34 2.61 0.74
N GLY A 78 0.59 2.70 2.05
CA GLY A 78 1.93 2.87 2.59
C GLY A 78 2.88 1.74 2.20
N ARG A 79 2.38 0.49 2.18
CA ARG A 79 3.16 -0.68 1.79
C ARG A 79 3.48 -0.69 0.29
N LEU A 80 2.51 -0.34 -0.55
CA LEU A 80 2.67 -0.24 -2.00
C LEU A 80 3.67 0.85 -2.38
N ILE A 81 3.48 2.06 -1.84
CA ILE A 81 4.33 3.23 -2.11
C ILE A 81 5.78 2.93 -1.72
N ARG A 82 6.01 2.35 -0.54
CA ARG A 82 7.35 1.89 -0.13
C ARG A 82 7.91 0.84 -1.08
N GLY A 83 7.07 -0.09 -1.53
CA GLY A 83 7.43 -1.19 -2.43
C GLY A 83 7.90 -0.74 -3.82
N LEU A 84 7.52 0.46 -4.27
CA LEU A 84 8.00 1.03 -5.53
C LEU A 84 9.51 1.31 -5.53
N ALA A 85 10.10 1.50 -4.33
CA ALA A 85 11.54 1.64 -4.13
C ALA A 85 12.25 0.30 -3.80
N ALA A 86 11.62 -0.84 -4.06
CA ALA A 86 12.27 -2.14 -3.87
C ALA A 86 13.42 -2.35 -4.87
N SER A 87 14.55 -2.91 -4.46
CA SER A 87 15.71 -3.10 -5.36
C SER A 87 15.48 -4.06 -6.54
N LYS A 88 14.48 -4.95 -6.45
CA LYS A 88 14.16 -5.94 -7.49
C LYS A 88 13.06 -5.44 -8.43
N ASN A 89 13.32 -5.47 -9.73
CA ASN A 89 12.34 -5.08 -10.77
C ASN A 89 11.03 -5.87 -10.68
N VAL A 90 11.08 -7.17 -10.40
CA VAL A 90 9.87 -7.99 -10.24
C VAL A 90 8.97 -7.47 -9.12
N SER A 91 9.56 -7.00 -8.02
CA SER A 91 8.83 -6.40 -6.91
C SER A 91 8.24 -5.06 -7.32
N LYS A 92 9.02 -4.20 -7.97
CA LYS A 92 8.53 -2.91 -8.51
C LYS A 92 7.33 -3.10 -9.42
N ILE A 93 7.39 -4.06 -10.36
CA ILE A 93 6.28 -4.39 -11.27
C ILE A 93 5.03 -4.78 -10.49
N GLY A 94 5.16 -5.70 -9.53
CA GLY A 94 4.04 -6.16 -8.71
C GLY A 94 3.36 -5.04 -7.92
N PHE A 95 4.15 -4.22 -7.22
CA PHE A 95 3.65 -3.10 -6.45
C PHE A 95 3.03 -2.01 -7.35
N TYR A 96 3.71 -1.69 -8.46
CA TYR A 96 3.23 -0.68 -9.42
C TYR A 96 1.89 -1.09 -10.05
N THR A 97 1.79 -2.31 -10.59
CA THR A 97 0.56 -2.82 -11.21
C THR A 97 -0.59 -2.80 -10.21
N PHE A 98 -0.36 -3.24 -8.98
CA PHE A 98 -1.42 -3.25 -7.98
C PHE A 98 -1.82 -1.83 -7.55
N LEU A 99 -0.87 -0.90 -7.40
CA LEU A 99 -1.16 0.47 -7.04
C LEU A 99 -2.00 1.20 -8.10
N VAL A 100 -1.69 1.01 -9.40
CA VAL A 100 -2.52 1.56 -10.49
C VAL A 100 -3.93 1.00 -10.44
N ALA A 101 -4.09 -0.30 -10.23
CA ALA A 101 -5.41 -0.92 -10.10
C ALA A 101 -6.19 -0.36 -8.89
N LEU A 102 -5.51 -0.17 -7.76
CA LEU A 102 -6.10 0.39 -6.54
C LEU A 102 -6.61 1.82 -6.76
N PHE A 103 -5.80 2.70 -7.35
CA PHE A 103 -6.19 4.08 -7.67
C PHE A 103 -7.37 4.19 -8.64
N ASN A 104 -7.56 3.19 -9.50
CA ASN A 104 -8.68 3.17 -10.44
C ASN A 104 -9.95 2.54 -9.86
N ALA A 105 -9.83 1.74 -8.79
CA ALA A 105 -10.96 1.03 -8.19
C ALA A 105 -11.57 1.73 -6.99
N ILE A 106 -10.81 2.55 -6.27
CA ILE A 106 -11.26 3.18 -5.02
C ILE A 106 -11.26 4.71 -5.16
N ASP A 107 -12.45 5.28 -5.23
CA ASP A 107 -12.64 6.73 -5.39
C ASP A 107 -12.31 7.56 -4.14
N ASP A 108 -12.29 6.94 -2.96
CA ASP A 108 -12.04 7.62 -1.67
C ASP A 108 -10.56 7.96 -1.44
N ILE A 109 -9.67 7.48 -2.32
CA ILE A 109 -8.25 7.80 -2.26
C ILE A 109 -8.06 9.23 -2.77
N ASN A 110 -7.49 10.10 -1.92
CA ASN A 110 -7.17 11.48 -2.30
C ASN A 110 -5.66 11.69 -2.42
N LEU A 111 -5.26 12.70 -3.20
CA LEU A 111 -3.85 13.04 -3.42
C LEU A 111 -3.11 13.50 -2.15
N PRO A 112 -3.71 14.31 -1.25
CA PRO A 112 -3.07 14.68 0.02
C PRO A 112 -2.57 13.49 0.83
N ASP A 113 -3.39 12.45 1.00
CA ASP A 113 -3.01 11.23 1.74
C ASP A 113 -1.84 10.52 1.07
N ILE A 114 -1.84 10.43 -0.26
CA ILE A 114 -0.74 9.84 -1.03
C ILE A 114 0.55 10.63 -0.79
N PHE A 115 0.50 11.96 -0.86
CA PHE A 115 1.67 12.81 -0.64
C PHE A 115 2.21 12.71 0.79
N GLU A 116 1.36 12.45 1.77
CA GLU A 116 1.81 12.18 3.14
C GLU A 116 2.55 10.84 3.23
N HIS A 117 2.07 9.80 2.55
CA HIS A 117 2.82 8.54 2.42
C HIS A 117 4.16 8.75 1.70
N VAL A 118 4.24 9.61 0.67
CA VAL A 118 5.51 9.92 -0.02
C VAL A 118 6.54 10.46 0.95
N LYS A 119 6.20 11.49 1.72
CA LYS A 119 7.12 12.04 2.74
C LYS A 119 7.12 11.28 4.06
N THR A 120 6.72 10.01 4.08
CA THR A 120 7.10 9.09 5.16
C THR A 120 7.78 7.81 4.65
N LYS A 121 7.52 7.41 3.40
CA LYS A 121 7.96 6.12 2.83
C LYS A 121 9.03 6.24 1.75
N LEU A 122 9.16 7.39 1.09
CA LEU A 122 10.12 7.63 0.00
C LEU A 122 11.09 8.77 0.31
N HIS A 123 11.69 8.73 1.50
CA HIS A 123 12.72 9.67 1.92
C HIS A 123 14.07 9.33 1.31
N HIS A 124 14.74 10.35 0.78
CA HIS A 124 16.13 10.31 0.37
C HIS A 124 16.96 11.21 1.29
N SER A 125 18.21 10.84 1.53
CA SER A 125 19.16 11.63 2.31
C SER A 125 20.60 11.33 1.87
N ASN A 126 21.53 12.22 2.25
CA ASN A 126 22.95 12.01 1.99
C ASN A 126 23.57 10.88 2.84
N SER A 127 22.88 10.42 3.88
CA SER A 127 23.28 9.26 4.69
C SER A 127 22.88 7.92 4.07
N ILE A 128 21.98 7.92 3.07
CA ILE A 128 21.55 6.74 2.33
C ILE A 128 22.53 6.46 1.18
N SER A 129 22.78 5.17 0.91
CA SER A 129 23.69 4.76 -0.15
C SER A 129 23.25 5.30 -1.52
N LYS A 130 24.21 5.51 -2.43
CA LYS A 130 23.89 5.98 -3.80
C LYS A 130 22.94 5.03 -4.53
N SER A 131 23.06 3.72 -4.34
CA SER A 131 22.17 2.73 -4.97
C SER A 131 20.76 2.80 -4.41
N GLU A 132 20.62 2.91 -3.09
CA GLU A 132 19.31 2.99 -2.44
C GLU A 132 18.60 4.31 -2.75
N ASN A 133 19.32 5.44 -2.82
CA ASN A 133 18.78 6.69 -3.32
C ASN A 133 18.29 6.59 -4.77
N ALA A 134 18.96 5.80 -5.62
CA ALA A 134 18.47 5.54 -6.98
C ALA A 134 17.18 4.72 -6.99
N ASP A 135 17.04 3.74 -6.10
CA ASP A 135 15.80 2.98 -5.94
C ASP A 135 14.65 3.86 -5.42
N ILE A 136 14.93 4.79 -4.49
CA ILE A 136 13.96 5.78 -4.02
C ILE A 136 13.49 6.68 -5.18
N PHE A 137 14.40 7.24 -5.98
CA PHE A 137 14.00 8.05 -7.13
C PHE A 137 13.25 7.25 -8.20
N SER A 138 13.63 5.97 -8.41
CA SER A 138 12.83 5.05 -9.21
C SER A 138 11.42 4.88 -8.65
N GLY A 139 11.28 4.79 -7.32
CA GLY A 139 9.99 4.70 -6.64
C GLY A 139 9.13 5.96 -6.84
N HIS A 140 9.73 7.16 -6.76
CA HIS A 140 9.06 8.42 -7.09
C HIS A 140 8.54 8.42 -8.54
N ILE A 141 9.37 8.05 -9.51
CA ILE A 141 8.97 8.01 -10.93
C ILE A 141 7.80 7.05 -11.13
N LEU A 142 7.87 5.86 -10.52
CA LEU A 142 6.78 4.88 -10.60
C LEU A 142 5.51 5.39 -9.92
N LEU A 143 5.60 6.10 -8.80
CA LEU A 143 4.42 6.62 -8.11
C LEU A 143 3.71 7.68 -8.94
N TYR A 144 4.42 8.72 -9.38
CA TYR A 144 3.83 9.79 -10.19
C TYR A 144 3.36 9.26 -11.54
N GLY A 145 4.08 8.29 -12.10
CA GLY A 145 3.63 7.53 -13.25
C GLY A 145 2.37 6.72 -13.02
N ALA A 146 2.16 6.15 -11.81
CA ALA A 146 0.93 5.44 -11.46
C ALA A 146 -0.25 6.41 -11.34
N LEU A 147 -0.02 7.62 -10.81
CA LEU A 147 -1.01 8.68 -10.78
C LEU A 147 -1.42 9.09 -12.21
N ILE A 148 -0.47 9.35 -13.11
CA ILE A 148 -0.74 9.69 -14.53
C ILE A 148 -1.55 8.60 -15.25
N ARG A 149 -1.38 7.33 -14.85
CA ARG A 149 -2.12 6.18 -15.38
C ARG A 149 -3.43 5.89 -14.66
N SER A 150 -3.87 6.74 -13.73
CA SER A 150 -5.09 6.53 -12.98
C SER A 150 -6.08 7.67 -13.12
N ASN A 151 -7.34 7.38 -12.79
CA ASN A 151 -8.42 8.35 -12.75
C ASN A 151 -8.15 9.48 -11.74
N LEU A 152 -7.24 9.30 -10.78
CA LEU A 152 -6.86 10.36 -9.84
C LEU A 152 -6.22 11.54 -10.54
N PHE A 153 -5.35 11.30 -11.53
CA PHE A 153 -4.75 12.40 -12.26
C PHE A 153 -5.79 13.14 -13.09
N GLU A 154 -6.76 12.47 -13.69
CA GLU A 154 -7.82 13.13 -14.47
C GLU A 154 -8.66 14.08 -13.61
N LYS A 155 -9.06 13.61 -12.42
CA LYS A 155 -9.85 14.35 -11.42
C LYS A 155 -9.07 15.44 -10.68
N ALA A 156 -7.73 15.39 -10.72
CA ALA A 156 -6.88 16.35 -10.03
C ALA A 156 -7.02 17.78 -10.57
N SER A 157 -6.88 18.75 -9.67
CA SER A 157 -6.78 20.16 -10.02
C SER A 157 -5.54 20.46 -10.88
N ILE A 158 -5.53 21.62 -11.52
CA ILE A 158 -4.40 22.04 -12.36
C ILE A 158 -3.11 22.11 -11.53
N ASP A 159 -3.18 22.57 -10.29
CA ASP A 159 -1.99 22.72 -9.44
C ASP A 159 -1.47 21.36 -8.94
N GLU A 160 -2.37 20.42 -8.64
CA GLU A 160 -1.98 19.04 -8.34
C GLU A 160 -1.35 18.34 -9.54
N LYS A 161 -1.92 18.51 -10.75
CA LYS A 161 -1.34 17.98 -11.99
C LYS A 161 0.07 18.53 -12.22
N LYS A 162 0.26 19.85 -12.07
CA LYS A 162 1.58 20.49 -12.15
C LYS A 162 2.54 19.89 -11.14
N TYR A 163 2.12 19.77 -9.88
CA TYR A 163 2.94 19.19 -8.83
C TYR A 163 3.40 17.77 -9.17
N ILE A 164 2.48 16.90 -9.63
CA ILE A 164 2.80 15.52 -10.04
C ILE A 164 3.85 15.51 -11.15
N ILE A 165 3.70 16.35 -12.18
CA ILE A 165 4.63 16.44 -13.31
C ILE A 165 5.99 16.98 -12.85
N GLU A 166 6.01 18.01 -12.00
CA GLU A 166 7.24 18.58 -11.46
C GLU A 166 8.02 17.57 -10.63
N GLN A 167 7.36 16.83 -9.74
CA GLN A 167 8.03 15.81 -8.93
C GLN A 167 8.55 14.65 -9.78
N LEU A 168 7.80 14.24 -10.82
CA LEU A 168 8.25 13.25 -11.79
C LEU A 168 9.54 13.70 -12.50
N LEU A 169 9.59 14.95 -12.98
CA LEU A 169 10.77 15.54 -13.62
C LEU A 169 11.95 15.68 -12.67
N ILE A 170 11.71 16.09 -11.42
CA ILE A 170 12.76 16.21 -10.38
C ILE A 170 13.41 14.84 -10.14
N ALA A 171 12.62 13.78 -10.02
CA ALA A 171 13.12 12.42 -9.83
C ALA A 171 13.86 11.90 -11.07
N GLY A 172 13.31 12.12 -12.27
CA GLY A 172 13.91 11.74 -13.55
C GLY A 172 15.29 12.35 -13.77
N LYS A 173 15.48 13.63 -13.42
CA LYS A 173 16.75 14.36 -13.57
C LYS A 173 17.88 13.88 -12.65
N LYS A 174 17.61 12.99 -11.69
CA LYS A 174 18.64 12.51 -10.77
C LYS A 174 19.67 11.62 -11.44
N ARG A 175 19.29 10.86 -12.49
CA ARG A 175 20.19 9.98 -13.27
C ARG A 175 19.67 9.76 -14.69
N ASN A 176 20.58 9.63 -15.66
CA ASN A 176 20.20 9.51 -17.08
C ASN A 176 19.25 8.33 -17.38
N TYR A 177 19.45 7.15 -16.77
CA TYR A 177 18.55 6.01 -17.00
C TYR A 177 17.17 6.18 -16.33
N LEU A 178 17.09 6.96 -15.24
CA LEU A 178 15.82 7.32 -14.61
C LEU A 178 15.06 8.33 -15.48
N TYR A 179 15.79 9.25 -16.12
CA TYR A 179 15.21 10.19 -17.07
C TYR A 179 14.49 9.48 -18.22
N LEU A 180 15.04 8.39 -18.76
CA LEU A 180 14.37 7.58 -19.79
C LEU A 180 13.02 7.01 -19.31
N SER A 181 12.96 6.54 -18.06
CA SER A 181 11.71 6.04 -17.48
C SER A 181 10.69 7.18 -17.27
N CYS A 182 11.17 8.35 -16.83
CA CYS A 182 10.36 9.56 -16.70
C CYS A 182 9.77 10.00 -18.04
N THR A 183 10.57 10.02 -19.12
CA THR A 183 10.11 10.47 -20.43
C THR A 183 9.00 9.59 -21.00
N ALA A 184 8.98 8.30 -20.68
CA ALA A 184 7.89 7.42 -21.12
C ALA A 184 6.52 7.84 -20.56
N PHE A 185 6.47 8.25 -19.28
CA PHE A 185 5.24 8.77 -18.66
C PHE A 185 4.83 10.14 -19.21
N ILE A 186 5.80 11.00 -19.50
CA ILE A 186 5.54 12.31 -20.11
C ILE A 186 5.01 12.15 -21.54
N SER A 187 5.61 11.27 -22.35
CA SER A 187 5.11 10.96 -23.70
C SER A 187 3.67 10.48 -23.66
N GLU A 188 3.36 9.52 -22.79
CA GLU A 188 1.98 9.04 -22.63
C GLU A 188 1.02 10.17 -22.25
N LEU A 189 1.43 11.08 -21.37
CA LEU A 189 0.59 12.23 -21.00
C LEU A 189 0.35 13.15 -22.21
N CYS A 190 1.37 13.40 -23.03
CA CYS A 190 1.24 14.21 -24.24
C CYS A 190 0.36 13.55 -25.30
N GLU A 191 0.31 12.21 -25.36
CA GLU A 191 -0.57 11.47 -26.27
C GLU A 191 -2.05 11.50 -25.85
N LYS A 192 -2.35 11.83 -24.59
CA LYS A 192 -3.71 11.95 -24.05
C LYS A 192 -4.34 13.34 -24.25
N VAL A 193 -3.56 14.34 -24.64
CA VAL A 193 -3.99 15.75 -24.85
C VAL A 193 -4.24 16.01 -26.33
#